data_AF-A0A6B0VSX1-F1
#
_entry.id   AF-A0A6B0VSX1-F1
#
_cell.length_a   1.000
_cell.length_b   1.000
_cell.length_c   1.000
_cell.angle_alpha   90.00
_cell.angle_beta   90.00
_cell.angle_gamma   90.00
#
_symmetry.space_group_name_H-M   'P 1'
#
loop_
_entity.id
_entity.type
_entity.pdbx_description
1 polymer ?
#
loop_
_entity_poly.entity_id
_entity_poly.type
_entity_poly.pdbx_seq_one_letter_code
_entity_poly.pdbx_strand_id
1 'polypeptide(L)'
;MHKDELLELHEELVVIMEYFSQREDVDEALFDPYHQLDVDPSHVHKSKSEHKHAVFVLGNALAKGMSEDEFSSAGRIGKRMKELADDAESKI
;
A
#
# COMPACT_ATOMS: atom_id res chain seq x y z
N MET A 1 -14.52 -4.04 17.73
CA MET A 1 -14.86 -4.72 16.48
C MET A 1 -15.22 -6.17 16.74
N HIS A 2 -16.44 -6.52 16.37
CA HIS A 2 -16.94 -7.88 16.27
C HIS A 2 -16.21 -8.66 15.17
N LYS A 3 -16.41 -9.99 15.10
CA LYS A 3 -15.71 -10.82 14.11
C LYS A 3 -16.23 -10.53 12.71
N ASP A 4 -17.55 -10.38 12.60
CA ASP A 4 -18.23 -10.20 11.31
C ASP A 4 -17.83 -8.86 10.69
N GLU A 5 -17.87 -7.77 11.47
CA GLU A 5 -17.36 -6.44 11.05
C GLU A 5 -15.88 -6.48 10.58
N LEU A 6 -15.07 -7.36 11.18
CA LEU A 6 -13.66 -7.51 10.79
C LEU A 6 -13.50 -8.32 9.50
N LEU A 7 -14.36 -9.31 9.27
CA LEU A 7 -14.38 -10.08 8.02
C LEU A 7 -14.86 -9.20 6.86
N GLU A 8 -15.92 -8.43 7.07
CA GLU A 8 -16.41 -7.43 6.10
C GLU A 8 -15.32 -6.41 5.77
N LEU A 9 -14.66 -5.82 6.78
CA LEU A 9 -13.55 -4.89 6.54
C LEU A 9 -12.40 -5.54 5.76
N HIS A 10 -12.09 -6.80 6.04
CA HIS A 10 -11.05 -7.52 5.34
C HIS A 10 -11.43 -7.77 3.87
N GLU A 11 -12.67 -8.15 3.60
CA GLU A 11 -13.21 -8.31 2.25
C GLU A 11 -13.12 -7.01 1.44
N GLU A 12 -13.58 -5.89 2.00
CA GLU A 12 -13.51 -4.58 1.33
C GLU A 12 -12.07 -4.16 1.01
N LEU A 13 -11.12 -4.43 1.91
CA LEU A 13 -9.71 -4.12 1.65
C LEU A 13 -9.08 -5.01 0.58
N VAL A 14 -9.54 -6.26 0.43
CA VAL A 14 -9.13 -7.13 -0.68
C VAL A 14 -9.66 -6.61 -2.00
N VAL A 15 -10.92 -6.17 -2.06
CA VAL A 15 -11.50 -5.55 -3.26
C VAL A 15 -10.69 -4.30 -3.67
N ILE A 16 -10.32 -3.47 -2.70
CA ILE A 16 -9.47 -2.29 -2.96
C ILE A 16 -8.08 -2.72 -3.46
N MET A 17 -7.46 -3.73 -2.84
CA MET A 17 -6.17 -4.27 -3.28
C MET A 17 -6.23 -4.77 -4.73
N GLU A 18 -7.26 -5.54 -5.09
CA GLU A 18 -7.44 -6.06 -6.45
C GLU A 18 -7.60 -4.95 -7.47
N TYR A 19 -8.32 -3.87 -7.11
CA TYR A 19 -8.44 -2.68 -7.94
C TYR A 19 -7.08 -2.00 -8.18
N PHE A 20 -6.26 -1.83 -7.14
CA PHE A 20 -4.92 -1.26 -7.29
C PHE A 20 -3.97 -2.16 -8.08
N SER A 21 -4.04 -3.47 -7.88
CA SER A 21 -3.17 -4.44 -8.54
C SER A 21 -3.39 -4.53 -10.06
N GLN A 22 -4.52 -4.03 -10.57
CA GLN A 22 -4.81 -3.96 -12.01
C GLN A 22 -4.25 -2.72 -12.69
N ARG A 23 -3.70 -1.76 -11.94
CA ARG A 23 -3.14 -0.53 -12.51
C ARG A 23 -1.69 -0.73 -12.94
N GLU A 24 -1.32 -0.20 -14.11
CA GLU A 24 0.05 -0.30 -14.64
C GLU A 24 1.09 0.51 -13.82
N ASP A 25 0.66 1.45 -12.99
CA ASP A 25 1.52 2.34 -12.21
C ASP A 25 1.78 1.87 -10.77
N VAL A 26 1.27 0.69 -10.41
CA VAL A 26 1.44 0.09 -9.08
C VAL A 26 2.51 -0.99 -9.15
N ASP A 27 3.41 -1.02 -8.17
CA ASP A 27 4.40 -2.08 -8.04
C ASP A 27 3.71 -3.43 -7.80
N GLU A 28 3.99 -4.42 -8.65
CA GLU A 28 3.44 -5.78 -8.54
C GLU A 28 3.75 -6.43 -7.17
N ALA A 29 4.85 -6.05 -6.53
CA ALA A 29 5.26 -6.57 -5.23
C ALA A 29 4.63 -5.84 -4.04
N LEU A 30 3.81 -4.80 -4.26
CA LEU A 30 3.25 -3.95 -3.19
C LEU A 30 2.48 -4.75 -2.14
N PHE A 31 1.75 -5.79 -2.59
CA PHE A 31 0.89 -6.61 -1.75
C PHE A 31 1.46 -8.00 -1.42
N ASP A 32 2.70 -8.30 -1.80
CA ASP A 32 3.38 -9.55 -1.43
C ASP A 32 3.32 -9.86 0.08
N PRO A 33 3.51 -8.88 1.00
CA PRO A 33 3.41 -9.16 2.42
C PRO A 33 2.03 -9.68 2.85
N TYR A 34 0.95 -9.26 2.17
CA TYR A 34 -0.39 -9.78 2.43
C TYR A 34 -0.53 -11.22 1.93
N HIS A 35 -0.12 -11.50 0.69
CA HIS A 35 -0.19 -12.84 0.11
C HIS A 35 0.60 -13.88 0.92
N GLN A 36 1.72 -13.48 1.52
CA GLN A 36 2.53 -14.36 2.39
C GLN A 36 1.85 -14.76 3.70
N LEU A 37 0.80 -14.04 4.14
CA LEU A 37 0.07 -14.39 5.36
C LEU A 37 -0.83 -15.62 5.17
N ASP A 38 -1.26 -15.91 3.94
CA ASP A 38 -2.23 -16.96 3.64
C ASP A 38 -3.51 -16.82 4.51
N VAL A 39 -4.05 -15.60 4.53
CA VAL A 39 -5.29 -15.24 5.24
C VAL A 39 -6.22 -14.52 4.28
N ASP A 40 -7.17 -15.26 3.72
CA ASP A 40 -8.27 -14.76 2.89
C ASP A 40 -9.52 -14.40 3.74
N PRO A 41 -10.37 -13.44 3.33
CA PRO A 41 -11.64 -13.13 4.01
C PRO A 41 -12.58 -14.34 4.16
N SER A 42 -12.58 -15.28 3.20
CA SER A 42 -13.37 -16.51 3.26
C SER A 42 -12.92 -17.49 4.34
N HIS A 43 -11.72 -17.31 4.91
CA HIS A 43 -11.22 -18.10 6.03
C HIS A 43 -11.89 -17.73 7.35
N VAL A 44 -13.23 -17.71 7.41
CA VAL A 44 -14.05 -17.32 8.57
C VAL A 44 -13.77 -18.10 9.85
N HIS A 45 -13.08 -19.24 9.76
CA HIS A 45 -12.65 -20.05 10.89
C HIS A 45 -11.34 -19.55 11.54
N LYS A 46 -10.51 -18.77 10.84
CA LYS A 46 -9.30 -18.15 11.38
C LYS A 46 -9.60 -17.18 12.51
N SER A 47 -8.59 -16.92 13.33
CA SER A 47 -8.72 -16.08 14.52
C SER A 47 -8.95 -14.61 14.18
N LYS A 48 -9.54 -13.86 15.12
CA LYS A 48 -9.64 -12.40 14.99
C LYS A 48 -8.27 -11.73 14.86
N SER A 49 -7.25 -12.28 15.49
CA SER A 49 -5.87 -11.77 15.40
C SER A 49 -5.30 -11.92 13.99
N GLU A 50 -5.53 -13.05 13.33
CA GLU A 50 -5.09 -13.27 11.94
C GLU A 50 -5.76 -12.27 11.00
N HIS A 51 -7.08 -12.12 11.06
CA HIS A 51 -7.78 -11.15 10.20
C HIS A 51 -7.39 -9.70 10.51
N LYS A 52 -7.14 -9.35 11.78
CA LYS A 52 -6.61 -8.02 12.13
C LYS A 52 -5.23 -7.80 11.52
N HIS A 53 -4.38 -8.83 11.54
CA HIS A 53 -3.05 -8.72 10.97
C HIS A 53 -3.11 -8.53 9.45
N ALA A 54 -3.97 -9.29 8.76
CA ALA A 54 -4.26 -9.12 7.34
C ALA A 54 -4.72 -7.70 6.99
N VAL A 55 -5.74 -7.19 7.69
CA VAL A 55 -6.23 -5.80 7.55
C VAL A 55 -5.11 -4.77 7.76
N PHE A 56 -4.27 -4.98 8.77
CA PHE A 56 -3.16 -4.07 9.06
C PHE A 56 -2.10 -4.08 7.95
N VAL A 57 -1.76 -5.25 7.42
CA VAL A 57 -0.79 -5.38 6.32
C VAL A 57 -1.33 -4.77 5.03
N LEU A 58 -2.59 -5.03 4.68
CA LEU A 58 -3.27 -4.39 3.54
C LEU A 58 -3.30 -2.87 3.67
N GLY A 59 -3.70 -2.35 4.83
CA GLY A 59 -3.74 -0.91 5.08
C GLY A 59 -2.38 -0.23 4.94
N ASN A 60 -1.30 -0.87 5.42
CA ASN A 60 0.06 -0.36 5.25
C ASN A 60 0.52 -0.38 3.78
N ALA A 61 0.21 -1.45 3.04
CA ALA A 61 0.56 -1.54 1.62
C ALA A 61 -0.17 -0.44 0.81
N LEU A 62 -1.46 -0.24 1.06
CA LEU A 62 -2.24 0.83 0.43
C LEU A 62 -1.67 2.21 0.77
N ALA A 63 -1.39 2.49 2.05
CA ALA A 63 -0.78 3.75 2.46
C ALA A 63 0.57 3.99 1.78
N LYS A 64 1.41 2.95 1.64
CA LYS A 64 2.70 3.02 0.95
C LYS A 64 2.50 3.36 -0.54
N GLY A 65 1.64 2.63 -1.24
CA GLY A 65 1.35 2.86 -2.66
C GLY A 65 0.83 4.27 -2.92
N MET A 66 -0.01 4.81 -2.02
CA MET A 66 -0.50 6.19 -2.12
C MET A 66 0.57 7.23 -1.83
N SER A 67 1.46 6.99 -0.86
CA SER A 67 2.55 7.93 -0.51
C SER A 67 3.64 8.01 -1.56
N GLU A 68 3.92 6.90 -2.26
CA GLU A 68 4.86 6.86 -3.37
C GLU A 68 4.28 7.57 -4.60
N ASP A 69 2.96 7.55 -4.77
CA ASP A 69 2.24 8.35 -5.77
C ASP A 69 2.11 9.83 -5.36
N GLU A 70 2.15 10.16 -4.06
CA GLU A 70 2.24 11.55 -3.57
C GLU A 70 3.60 12.21 -3.92
N PHE A 71 4.63 11.41 -4.24
CA PHE A 71 5.81 11.82 -5.03
C PHE A 71 5.55 11.85 -6.55
N SER A 72 4.32 12.18 -6.94
CA SER A 72 3.90 12.43 -8.33
C SER A 72 4.85 13.40 -9.04
N SER A 73 4.72 13.49 -10.36
CA SER A 73 5.50 14.34 -11.26
C SER A 73 5.95 15.69 -10.68
N ALA A 74 5.12 16.38 -9.89
CA ALA A 74 5.45 17.62 -9.19
C ALA A 74 6.52 17.47 -8.09
N GLY A 75 6.43 16.43 -7.23
CA GLY A 75 7.45 16.12 -6.23
C GLY A 75 8.79 15.71 -6.87
N ARG A 76 8.73 14.97 -7.99
CA ARG A 76 9.91 14.65 -8.81
C ARG A 76 10.54 15.91 -9.44
N ILE A 77 9.74 16.87 -9.90
CA ILE A 77 10.23 18.16 -10.40
C ILE A 77 10.91 18.95 -9.28
N GLY A 78 10.31 19.01 -8.09
CA GLY A 78 10.90 19.68 -6.93
C GLY A 78 12.26 19.08 -6.53
N LYS A 79 12.36 17.75 -6.52
CA LYS A 79 13.64 17.05 -6.26
C LYS A 79 14.70 17.41 -7.30
N ARG A 80 14.35 17.38 -8.60
CA ARG A 80 15.29 17.75 -9.69
C ARG A 80 15.70 19.22 -9.64
N MET A 81 14.78 20.12 -9.31
CA MET A 81 15.12 21.53 -9.12
C MET A 81 16.10 21.75 -7.97
N LYS A 82 15.93 21.02 -6.86
CA LYS A 82 16.86 21.06 -5.73
C LYS A 82 18.24 20.54 -6.14
N GLU A 83 18.31 19.38 -6.79
CA GLU A 83 19.58 18.79 -7.26
C GLU A 83 20.33 19.74 -8.22
N LEU A 84 19.62 20.43 -9.13
CA LEU A 84 20.20 21.43 -10.02
C LEU A 84 20.75 22.65 -9.26
N ALA A 85 20.07 23.10 -8.21
CA ALA A 85 20.54 24.20 -7.38
C ALA A 85 21.80 23.82 -6.61
N ASP A 86 21.81 22.64 -5.97
CA ASP A 86 22.96 22.12 -5.22
C ASP A 86 24.20 21.94 -6.14
N ASP A 87 24.01 21.41 -7.35
CA ASP A 87 25.06 21.27 -8.37
C ASP A 87 25.63 22.63 -8.82
N ALA A 88 24.77 23.64 -8.95
CA ALA A 88 25.19 24.99 -9.33
C ALA A 88 25.99 25.68 -8.21
N GLU A 89 25.59 25.49 -6.95
CA GLU A 89 26.33 26.01 -5.79
C GLU A 89 27.70 25.32 -5.63
N SER A 90 27.82 24.03 -5.94
CA SER A 90 29.09 23.29 -5.84
C SER A 90 30.16 23.71 -6.85
N LYS A 91 29.77 24.42 -7.91
CA LYS A 91 30.65 24.85 -9.02
C LYS A 91 31.13 26.30 -8.89
N ILE A 92 30.80 26.97 -7.78
CA ILE A 92 31.26 28.32 -7.40
C ILE A 92 32.32 28.17 -6.31
#